data_AF-A0A3M4Z035-F1
#
_entry.id   AF-A0A3M4Z035-F1
#
_cell.length_a   1.000
_cell.length_b   1.000
_cell.length_c   1.000
_cell.angle_alpha   90.00
_cell.angle_beta   90.00
_cell.angle_gamma   90.00
#
_symmetry.space_group_name_H-M   'P 1'
#
loop_
_entity.id
_entity.type
_entity.pdbx_description
1 polymer ?
#
loop_
_entity_poly.entity_id
_entity_poly.type
_entity_poly.pdbx_seq_one_letter_code
_entity_poly.pdbx_strand_id
1 'polypeptide(L)'
;MHTHTPPLIYLDSCDYSNLSKPGVDGPEACHLAALRAIRNRGEAVFVFSGAHISEMSPMDEQYASAASERTLLMVELCGRNTMISFDRLMKAELERLATQDPRPVTAVDGNGEWFPDMGALISPIEELDVAGALQQQMGEHGMNRNMRRILKASMTNKHGRFRADIEQRCGQQLDYSELLERTPMRPQDMAVLKRYLLGKATREEADKAFLESLRDPSYMAQWFIHHHDKMGALGDWVRRPARELIESCEQTLSNLRAQLEALPESERDAVKTGVSGERWAKLKKQGVIDIVNRLLALLLPGAPGCNDADNIEQYCPGLFICINAFYDSLQKSFGKQPRAMKASDFVDVIHALYIPYVSYFRADKHMCGVLQPIAQRYGTQVVASPAKLTAALGVAL
;
A
#
# COMPACT_ATOMS: atom_id res chain seq x y z
N MET A 1 7.15 -26.08 -26.68
CA MET A 1 7.01 -26.07 -25.21
C MET A 1 6.47 -24.70 -24.83
N HIS A 2 5.18 -24.60 -24.50
CA HIS A 2 4.64 -23.37 -23.95
C HIS A 2 5.22 -23.18 -22.56
N THR A 3 6.09 -22.19 -22.39
CA THR A 3 6.54 -21.75 -21.06
C THR A 3 5.35 -21.11 -20.37
N HIS A 4 4.55 -21.91 -19.67
CA HIS A 4 3.48 -21.40 -18.82
C HIS A 4 4.13 -20.50 -17.77
N THR A 5 3.76 -19.21 -17.80
CA THR A 5 4.14 -18.29 -16.72
C THR A 5 3.48 -18.78 -15.44
N PRO A 6 4.20 -18.92 -14.31
CA PRO A 6 3.60 -19.35 -13.06
C PRO A 6 2.44 -18.43 -12.67
N PRO A 7 1.33 -18.97 -12.12
CA PRO A 7 0.21 -18.17 -11.66
C PRO A 7 0.65 -17.16 -10.59
N LEU A 8 0.10 -15.95 -10.68
CA LEU A 8 0.27 -14.89 -9.69
C LEU A 8 -0.79 -15.04 -8.60
N ILE A 9 -0.37 -15.10 -7.35
CA ILE A 9 -1.25 -15.29 -6.20
C ILE A 9 -1.16 -14.07 -5.28
N TYR A 10 -2.30 -13.42 -5.09
CA TYR A 10 -2.48 -12.35 -4.12
C TYR A 10 -3.25 -12.90 -2.91
N LEU A 11 -2.58 -13.05 -1.78
CA LEU A 11 -3.21 -13.40 -0.51
C LEU A 11 -3.88 -12.15 0.08
N ASP A 12 -4.76 -12.32 1.07
CA ASP A 12 -5.30 -11.19 1.83
C ASP A 12 -4.65 -11.15 3.23
N SER A 13 -4.64 -10.00 3.89
CA SER A 13 -4.04 -9.76 5.20
C SER A 13 -4.48 -10.76 6.29
N CYS A 14 -5.71 -11.26 6.21
CA CYS A 14 -6.23 -12.26 7.15
C CYS A 14 -5.53 -13.63 7.03
N ASP A 15 -4.94 -13.99 5.88
CA ASP A 15 -4.19 -15.23 5.68
C ASP A 15 -2.93 -15.17 6.50
N TYR A 16 -2.18 -14.07 6.33
CA TYR A 16 -0.96 -13.85 7.09
C TYR A 16 -1.27 -13.84 8.58
N SER A 17 -2.35 -13.17 8.98
CA SER A 17 -2.78 -13.13 10.38
C SER A 17 -3.14 -14.51 10.95
N ASN A 18 -3.71 -15.41 10.15
CA ASN A 18 -4.09 -16.75 10.61
C ASN A 18 -2.93 -17.75 10.55
N LEU A 19 -2.11 -17.67 9.50
CA LEU A 19 -1.02 -18.60 9.23
C LEU A 19 0.28 -18.24 9.94
N SER A 20 0.44 -17.03 10.47
CA SER A 20 1.65 -16.61 11.20
C SER A 20 1.58 -16.84 12.71
N LYS A 21 0.46 -17.34 13.25
CA LYS A 21 0.28 -17.46 14.71
C LYS A 21 1.30 -18.45 15.31
N PRO A 22 1.81 -18.20 16.53
CA PRO A 22 2.64 -19.18 17.22
C PRO A 22 1.86 -20.48 17.45
N GLY A 23 2.47 -21.61 17.11
CA GLY A 23 1.86 -22.93 17.32
C GLY A 23 0.74 -23.28 16.34
N VAL A 24 0.70 -22.67 15.15
CA VAL A 24 -0.20 -23.09 14.06
C VAL A 24 -0.12 -24.62 13.88
N ASP A 25 -1.26 -25.28 14.08
CA ASP A 25 -1.44 -26.71 13.98
C ASP A 25 -2.60 -27.05 13.03
N GLY A 26 -2.93 -28.34 12.92
CA GLY A 26 -4.11 -28.79 12.19
C GLY A 26 -4.14 -28.37 10.70
N PRO A 27 -5.34 -28.04 10.17
CA PRO A 27 -5.51 -27.67 8.77
C PRO A 27 -4.68 -26.45 8.33
N GLU A 28 -4.57 -25.43 9.17
CA GLU A 28 -3.81 -24.21 8.90
C GLU A 28 -2.32 -24.50 8.68
N ALA A 29 -1.73 -25.41 9.47
CA ALA A 29 -0.35 -25.84 9.29
C ALA A 29 -0.15 -26.56 7.94
N CYS A 30 -1.09 -27.43 7.56
CA CYS A 30 -1.06 -28.11 6.26
C CYS A 30 -1.16 -27.11 5.09
N HIS A 31 -2.06 -26.13 5.18
CA HIS A 31 -2.19 -25.08 4.17
C HIS A 31 -0.91 -24.26 4.06
N LEU A 32 -0.31 -23.83 5.18
CA LEU A 32 0.94 -23.08 5.18
C LEU A 32 2.08 -23.91 4.55
N ALA A 33 2.21 -25.19 4.92
CA ALA A 33 3.22 -26.08 4.36
C ALA A 33 3.05 -26.24 2.84
N ALA A 34 1.82 -26.34 2.34
CA ALA A 34 1.54 -26.40 0.91
C ALA A 34 1.89 -25.08 0.20
N LEU A 35 1.51 -23.91 0.72
CA LEU A 35 1.87 -22.62 0.13
C LEU A 35 3.39 -22.45 0.03
N ARG A 36 4.13 -22.84 1.09
CA ARG A 36 5.59 -22.88 1.09
C ARG A 36 6.15 -23.82 0.02
N ALA A 37 5.58 -25.02 -0.11
CA ALA A 37 6.01 -26.00 -1.11
C ALA A 37 5.81 -25.47 -2.54
N ILE A 38 4.63 -24.92 -2.85
CA ILE A 38 4.30 -24.30 -4.15
C ILE A 38 5.32 -23.22 -4.48
N ARG A 39 5.57 -22.31 -3.54
CA ARG A 39 6.53 -21.22 -3.69
C ARG A 39 7.96 -21.73 -3.93
N ASN A 40 8.43 -22.67 -3.12
CA ASN A 40 9.80 -23.19 -3.22
C ASN A 40 10.06 -23.99 -4.51
N ARG A 41 9.01 -24.57 -5.09
CA ARG A 41 9.08 -25.25 -6.40
C ARG A 41 8.94 -24.30 -7.59
N GLY A 42 8.63 -23.02 -7.35
CA GLY A 42 8.36 -22.05 -8.41
C GLY A 42 7.05 -22.33 -9.17
N GLU A 43 6.15 -23.10 -8.57
CA GLU A 43 4.84 -23.47 -9.16
C GLU A 43 3.87 -22.28 -9.17
N ALA A 44 4.09 -21.28 -8.31
CA ALA A 44 3.37 -20.01 -8.31
C ALA A 44 4.25 -18.87 -7.79
N VAL A 45 3.87 -17.63 -8.09
CA VAL A 45 4.50 -16.42 -7.58
C VAL A 45 3.53 -15.69 -6.67
N PHE A 46 3.88 -15.56 -5.40
CA PHE A 46 3.10 -14.81 -4.42
C PHE A 46 3.50 -13.34 -4.46
N VAL A 47 2.51 -12.46 -4.40
CA VAL A 47 2.69 -11.00 -4.41
C VAL A 47 2.02 -10.37 -3.20
N PHE A 48 2.61 -9.28 -2.69
CA PHE A 48 1.99 -8.40 -1.71
C PHE A 48 1.86 -6.97 -2.27
N SER A 49 1.30 -6.04 -1.51
CA SER A 49 1.15 -4.64 -1.93
C SER A 49 1.33 -3.71 -0.73
N GLY A 50 1.41 -2.40 -0.96
CA GLY A 50 1.44 -1.41 0.11
C GLY A 50 0.22 -1.46 1.04
N ALA A 51 -0.92 -1.99 0.57
CA ALA A 51 -2.11 -2.14 1.41
C ALA A 51 -1.90 -3.19 2.52
N HIS A 52 -1.25 -4.32 2.20
CA HIS A 52 -0.82 -5.30 3.19
C HIS A 52 0.10 -4.68 4.25
N ILE A 53 1.07 -3.86 3.82
CA ILE A 53 2.02 -3.22 4.74
C ILE A 53 1.28 -2.27 5.69
N SER A 54 0.35 -1.47 5.15
CA SER A 54 -0.48 -0.55 5.92
C SER A 54 -1.33 -1.28 6.99
N GLU A 55 -1.90 -2.44 6.66
CA GLU A 55 -2.69 -3.26 7.58
C GLU A 55 -1.84 -4.00 8.63
N MET A 56 -0.67 -4.48 8.24
CA MET A 56 0.22 -5.24 9.14
C MET A 56 1.00 -4.35 10.09
N SER A 57 1.20 -3.07 9.74
CA SER A 57 1.91 -2.11 10.59
C SER A 57 1.23 -2.02 11.98
N PRO A 58 1.96 -2.14 13.10
CA PRO A 58 1.36 -2.10 14.42
C PRO A 58 0.73 -0.72 14.70
N MET A 59 -0.36 -0.69 15.47
CA MET A 59 -0.94 0.55 16.01
C MET A 59 -0.41 0.87 17.41
N ASP A 60 -0.07 -0.19 18.16
CA ASP A 60 0.39 -0.14 19.54
C ASP A 60 1.52 -1.17 19.75
N GLU A 61 2.36 -0.94 20.76
CA GLU A 61 3.47 -1.82 21.14
C GLU A 61 3.03 -3.28 21.36
N GLN A 62 1.87 -3.47 22.00
CA GLN A 62 1.31 -4.80 22.28
C GLN A 62 1.06 -5.65 21.02
N TYR A 63 0.95 -5.04 19.84
CA TYR A 63 0.73 -5.72 18.57
C TYR A 63 1.98 -5.84 17.71
N ALA A 64 3.13 -5.34 18.17
CA ALA A 64 4.36 -5.30 17.38
C ALA A 64 4.91 -6.70 17.05
N SER A 65 4.85 -7.65 18.00
CA SER A 65 5.27 -9.04 17.75
C SER A 65 4.43 -9.70 16.67
N ALA A 66 3.09 -9.58 16.77
CA ALA A 66 2.18 -10.14 15.78
C ALA A 66 2.32 -9.45 14.41
N ALA A 67 2.61 -8.14 14.36
CA ALA A 67 2.94 -7.44 13.13
C ALA A 67 4.22 -7.99 12.46
N SER A 68 5.26 -8.24 13.27
CA SER A 68 6.51 -8.83 12.80
C SER A 68 6.32 -10.24 12.25
N GLU A 69 5.60 -11.11 12.94
CA GLU A 69 5.31 -12.48 12.48
C GLU A 69 4.54 -12.50 11.15
N ARG A 70 3.51 -11.66 11.01
CA ARG A 70 2.73 -11.51 9.77
C ARG A 70 3.62 -11.06 8.61
N THR A 71 4.46 -10.07 8.85
CA THR A 71 5.36 -9.50 7.84
C THR A 71 6.46 -10.47 7.44
N LEU A 72 7.01 -11.23 8.41
CA LEU A 72 7.98 -12.28 8.14
C LEU A 72 7.41 -13.36 7.24
N LEU A 73 6.20 -13.85 7.51
CA LEU A 73 5.54 -14.82 6.64
C LEU A 73 5.25 -14.25 5.25
N MET A 74 4.85 -12.98 5.16
CA MET A 74 4.63 -12.31 3.89
C MET A 74 5.91 -12.22 3.05
N VAL A 75 7.04 -11.80 3.65
CA VAL A 75 8.35 -11.77 2.99
C VAL A 75 8.82 -13.19 2.65
N GLU A 76 8.56 -14.18 3.53
CA GLU A 76 8.86 -15.58 3.27
C GLU A 76 8.16 -16.06 1.99
N LEU A 77 6.86 -15.83 1.85
CA LEU A 77 6.10 -16.28 0.68
C LEU A 77 6.42 -15.44 -0.57
N CYS A 78 6.35 -14.11 -0.47
CA CYS A 78 6.39 -13.24 -1.64
C CYS A 78 7.81 -12.87 -2.08
N GLY A 79 8.79 -12.91 -1.16
CA GLY A 79 10.12 -12.37 -1.41
C GLY A 79 10.05 -10.87 -1.74
N ARG A 80 10.59 -10.50 -2.91
CA ARG A 80 10.54 -9.14 -3.45
C ARG A 80 9.39 -8.91 -4.44
N ASN A 81 8.54 -9.91 -4.68
CA ASN A 81 7.46 -9.76 -5.63
C ASN A 81 6.34 -8.93 -5.00
N THR A 82 6.05 -7.80 -5.63
CA THR A 82 5.09 -6.80 -5.15
C THR A 82 4.15 -6.38 -6.26
N MET A 83 2.97 -5.93 -5.89
CA MET A 83 2.18 -5.04 -6.72
C MET A 83 2.73 -3.62 -6.57
N ILE A 84 2.79 -2.87 -7.67
CA ILE A 84 3.08 -1.44 -7.63
C ILE A 84 2.07 -0.73 -6.72
N SER A 85 2.45 0.42 -6.16
CA SER A 85 1.55 1.18 -5.30
C SER A 85 0.25 1.59 -6.01
N PHE A 86 -0.81 1.78 -5.23
CA PHE A 86 -2.15 2.07 -5.77
C PHE A 86 -2.19 3.40 -6.52
N ASP A 87 -1.43 4.42 -6.11
CA ASP A 87 -1.31 5.70 -6.83
C ASP A 87 -0.67 5.52 -8.21
N ARG A 88 0.41 4.71 -8.30
CA ARG A 88 1.07 4.39 -9.57
C ARG A 88 0.15 3.59 -10.49
N LEU A 89 -0.57 2.62 -9.94
CA LEU A 89 -1.53 1.82 -10.69
C LEU A 89 -2.68 2.68 -11.22
N MET A 90 -3.31 3.48 -10.37
CA MET A 90 -4.39 4.39 -10.78
C MET A 90 -3.92 5.35 -11.85
N LYS A 91 -2.75 6.00 -11.67
CA LYS A 91 -2.21 6.92 -12.66
C LYS A 91 -1.96 6.23 -14.01
N ALA A 92 -1.34 5.04 -14.01
CA ALA A 92 -1.08 4.29 -15.23
C ALA A 92 -2.37 3.87 -15.96
N GLU A 93 -3.40 3.45 -15.23
CA GLU A 93 -4.73 3.16 -15.80
C GLU A 93 -5.39 4.40 -16.40
N LEU A 94 -5.35 5.52 -15.69
CA LEU A 94 -5.93 6.78 -16.17
C LEU A 94 -5.17 7.34 -17.39
N GLU A 95 -3.85 7.17 -17.44
CA GLU A 95 -3.03 7.51 -18.62
C GLU A 95 -3.45 6.66 -19.82
N ARG A 96 -3.68 5.36 -19.62
CA ARG A 96 -4.23 4.47 -20.66
C ARG A 96 -5.59 4.91 -21.13
N LEU A 97 -6.49 5.31 -20.22
CA LEU A 97 -7.81 5.83 -20.59
C LEU A 97 -7.72 7.12 -21.41
N ALA A 98 -6.89 8.06 -20.98
CA ALA A 98 -6.72 9.35 -21.64
C ALA A 98 -6.11 9.21 -23.04
N THR A 99 -5.21 8.24 -23.24
CA THR A 99 -4.52 7.98 -24.50
C THR A 99 -5.16 6.86 -25.33
N GLN A 100 -6.16 6.17 -24.78
CA GLN A 100 -6.77 4.96 -25.32
C GLN A 100 -5.73 3.84 -25.62
N ASP A 101 -4.66 3.77 -24.83
CA ASP A 101 -3.59 2.78 -24.99
C ASP A 101 -4.07 1.37 -24.57
N PRO A 102 -4.14 0.42 -25.52
CA PRO A 102 -4.62 -0.93 -25.22
C PRO A 102 -3.62 -1.76 -24.40
N ARG A 103 -2.35 -1.34 -24.27
CA ARG A 103 -1.32 -2.12 -23.57
C ARG A 103 -1.65 -2.24 -22.08
N PRO A 104 -1.67 -3.45 -21.50
CA PRO A 104 -1.92 -3.63 -20.07
C PRO A 104 -0.88 -2.92 -19.20
N VAL A 105 -1.30 -2.47 -18.02
CA VAL A 105 -0.38 -1.93 -17.01
C VAL A 105 0.53 -3.04 -16.48
N THR A 106 1.82 -2.77 -16.36
CA THR A 106 2.76 -3.64 -15.63
C THR A 106 2.56 -3.42 -14.12
N ALA A 107 1.63 -4.16 -13.53
CA ALA A 107 1.23 -3.97 -12.14
C ALA A 107 2.12 -4.74 -11.13
N VAL A 108 2.96 -5.67 -11.58
CA VAL A 108 3.87 -6.44 -10.73
C VAL A 108 5.29 -5.90 -10.84
N ASP A 109 5.94 -5.70 -9.70
CA ASP A 109 7.34 -5.33 -9.56
C ASP A 109 8.09 -6.43 -8.78
N GLY A 110 9.14 -6.98 -9.38
CA GLY A 110 9.99 -8.02 -8.77
C GLY A 110 11.13 -7.48 -7.92
N ASN A 111 11.28 -6.16 -7.80
CA ASN A 111 12.33 -5.50 -7.04
C ASN A 111 11.86 -5.06 -5.64
N GLY A 112 10.57 -5.10 -5.35
CA GLY A 112 9.96 -4.75 -4.08
C GLY A 112 9.47 -3.31 -4.01
N GLU A 113 9.17 -2.67 -5.14
CA GLU A 113 8.72 -1.27 -5.20
C GLU A 113 7.21 -1.11 -4.93
N TRP A 114 6.79 -1.47 -3.72
CA TRP A 114 5.39 -1.40 -3.25
C TRP A 114 4.93 -0.01 -2.80
N PHE A 115 5.86 0.94 -2.66
CA PHE A 115 5.63 2.28 -2.13
C PHE A 115 5.25 3.30 -3.23
N PRO A 116 4.54 4.38 -2.88
CA PRO A 116 4.17 5.45 -3.80
C PRO A 116 5.33 6.06 -4.58
N ASP A 117 5.03 6.69 -5.72
CA ASP A 117 6.04 7.54 -6.37
C ASP A 117 6.38 8.70 -5.44
N MET A 118 7.61 8.69 -4.92
CA MET A 118 8.03 9.56 -3.83
C MET A 118 8.15 11.02 -4.24
N GLY A 119 8.20 11.34 -5.54
CA GLY A 119 8.23 12.73 -6.03
C GLY A 119 9.07 13.69 -5.16
N ALA A 120 8.58 14.92 -4.98
CA ALA A 120 9.06 15.86 -3.96
C ALA A 120 8.32 15.69 -2.60
N LEU A 121 7.55 14.61 -2.45
CA LEU A 121 6.80 14.30 -1.24
C LEU A 121 7.73 13.58 -0.28
N ILE A 122 8.59 14.39 0.34
CA ILE A 122 9.26 14.12 1.60
C ILE A 122 10.11 12.85 1.54
N SER A 123 11.33 12.99 1.01
CA SER A 123 12.39 12.09 1.46
C SER A 123 12.53 12.33 2.97
N PRO A 124 12.47 11.32 3.85
CA PRO A 124 12.75 11.55 5.28
C PRO A 124 14.10 12.21 5.48
N ILE A 125 15.01 12.12 4.49
CA ILE A 125 16.25 12.89 4.40
C ILE A 125 16.04 14.41 4.46
N GLU A 126 14.92 14.94 3.96
CA GLU A 126 14.52 16.35 4.04
C GLU A 126 13.92 16.69 5.42
N GLU A 127 13.31 15.74 6.12
CA GLU A 127 12.84 15.87 7.52
C GLU A 127 13.96 15.69 8.55
N LEU A 128 15.09 15.09 8.17
CA LEU A 128 16.31 15.13 8.97
C LEU A 128 16.76 16.60 9.02
N ASP A 129 16.24 17.37 9.98
CA ASP A 129 16.69 18.74 10.27
C ASP A 129 18.07 18.68 10.91
N VAL A 130 19.06 18.34 10.09
CA VAL A 130 20.47 18.29 10.44
C VAL A 130 20.93 19.61 11.06
N ALA A 131 20.34 20.72 10.62
CA ALA A 131 20.66 22.05 11.12
C ALA A 131 20.04 22.33 12.51
N GLY A 132 18.83 21.84 12.77
CA GLY A 132 18.15 21.90 14.06
C GLY A 132 18.78 20.99 15.10
N ALA A 133 19.11 19.75 14.73
CA ALA A 133 19.85 18.82 15.59
C ALA A 133 21.21 19.42 16.00
N LEU A 134 21.92 20.08 15.07
CA LEU A 134 23.15 20.82 15.40
C LEU A 134 22.89 21.97 16.36
N GLN A 135 21.82 22.75 16.14
CA GLN A 135 21.48 23.88 16.99
C GLN A 135 21.12 23.45 18.41
N GLN A 136 20.54 22.27 18.58
CA GLN A 136 20.19 21.68 19.87
C GLN A 136 21.45 21.28 20.64
N GLN A 137 22.37 20.52 20.02
CA GLN A 137 23.66 20.18 20.64
C GLN A 137 24.54 21.41 20.91
N MET A 138 24.56 22.39 20.00
CA MET A 138 25.27 23.65 20.23
C MET A 138 24.61 24.52 21.31
N GLY A 139 23.32 24.30 21.56
CA GLY A 139 22.55 24.92 22.63
C GLY A 139 22.95 24.39 24.01
N GLU A 140 23.17 23.09 24.12
CA GLU A 140 23.62 22.40 25.33
C GLU A 140 25.04 22.85 25.76
N HIS A 141 25.87 23.33 24.83
CA HIS A 141 27.21 23.86 25.12
C HIS A 141 27.26 25.36 25.42
N GLY A 142 26.12 26.03 25.64
CA GLY A 142 26.09 27.43 26.10
C GLY A 142 26.68 28.45 25.11
N MET A 143 26.75 28.13 23.81
CA MET A 143 27.37 29.01 22.82
C MET A 143 26.52 30.25 22.53
N ASN A 144 27.15 31.43 22.43
CA ASN A 144 26.47 32.68 22.08
C ASN A 144 26.05 32.70 20.59
N ARG A 145 25.08 33.57 20.24
CA ARG A 145 24.47 33.65 18.91
C ARG A 145 25.47 33.88 17.76
N ASN A 146 26.57 34.59 18.03
CA ASN A 146 27.59 34.91 17.03
C ASN A 146 28.52 33.71 16.79
N MET A 147 28.94 33.03 17.86
CA MET A 147 29.65 31.75 17.78
C MET A 147 28.83 30.68 17.04
N ARG A 148 27.52 30.62 17.28
CA ARG A 148 26.63 29.67 16.56
C ARG A 148 26.61 29.93 15.06
N ARG A 149 26.58 31.20 14.62
CA ARG A 149 26.63 31.57 13.20
C ARG A 149 27.96 31.19 12.55
N ILE A 150 29.07 31.48 13.22
CA ILE A 150 30.41 31.18 12.71
C ILE A 150 30.63 29.66 12.61
N LEU A 151 30.25 28.91 13.64
CA LEU A 151 30.36 27.45 13.65
C LEU A 151 29.50 26.83 12.54
N LYS A 152 28.23 27.27 12.39
CA LYS A 152 27.34 26.81 11.31
C LYS A 152 27.95 27.09 9.93
N ALA A 153 28.50 28.28 9.70
CA ALA A 153 29.16 28.63 8.43
C ALA A 153 30.44 27.82 8.16
N SER A 154 31.17 27.43 9.21
CA SER A 154 32.36 26.59 9.10
C SER A 154 32.06 25.11 8.88
N MET A 155 30.92 24.62 9.36
CA MET A 155 30.55 23.21 9.36
C MET A 155 29.63 22.82 8.20
N THR A 156 28.83 23.77 7.71
CA THR A 156 27.90 23.52 6.60
C THR A 156 28.39 24.12 5.29
N ASN A 157 27.93 23.55 4.18
CA ASN A 157 28.11 24.08 2.84
C ASN A 157 26.99 25.09 2.51
N LYS A 158 27.05 25.68 1.32
CA LYS A 158 26.05 26.65 0.82
C LYS A 158 24.61 26.09 0.74
N HIS A 159 24.44 24.78 0.85
CA HIS A 159 23.15 24.08 0.83
C HIS A 159 22.73 23.59 2.23
N GLY A 160 23.40 24.03 3.30
CA GLY A 160 23.06 23.65 4.67
C GLY A 160 23.46 22.23 5.09
N ARG A 161 24.15 21.47 4.23
CA ARG A 161 24.68 20.12 4.55
C ARG A 161 26.07 20.20 5.14
N PHE A 162 26.54 19.17 5.84
CA PHE A 162 27.92 19.17 6.32
C PHE A 162 28.95 19.18 5.19
N ARG A 163 30.11 19.74 5.49
CA ARG A 163 31.28 19.61 4.62
C ARG A 163 31.88 18.22 4.74
N ALA A 164 32.45 17.72 3.64
CA ALA A 164 33.09 16.40 3.56
C ALA A 164 34.20 16.16 4.60
N ASP A 165 34.84 17.24 5.04
CA ASP A 165 35.97 17.26 5.97
C ASP A 165 35.55 17.59 7.41
N ILE A 166 34.26 17.58 7.74
CA ILE A 166 33.78 18.02 9.06
C ILE A 166 34.34 17.21 10.22
N GLU A 167 34.39 15.87 10.10
CA GLU A 167 34.94 15.00 11.16
C GLU A 167 36.43 15.27 11.40
N GLN A 168 37.18 15.61 10.34
CA GLN A 168 38.59 16.01 10.46
C GLN A 168 38.74 17.37 11.13
N ARG A 169 37.82 18.31 10.87
CA ARG A 169 37.84 19.66 11.47
C ARG A 169 37.43 19.66 12.94
N CYS A 170 36.49 18.80 13.32
CA CYS A 170 36.02 18.67 14.70
C CYS A 170 36.99 17.87 15.58
N GLY A 171 37.88 17.07 14.98
CA GLY A 171 38.72 16.11 15.73
C GLY A 171 37.92 15.04 16.49
N GLN A 172 36.61 14.96 16.24
CA GLN A 172 35.66 14.05 16.86
C GLN A 172 34.71 13.52 15.80
N GLN A 173 34.34 12.25 15.95
CA GLN A 173 33.31 11.63 15.12
C GLN A 173 31.96 12.19 15.55
N LEU A 174 31.23 12.81 14.63
CA LEU A 174 29.90 13.32 14.92
C LEU A 174 28.97 12.14 15.23
N ASP A 175 28.28 12.22 16.37
CA ASP A 175 27.31 11.22 16.78
C ASP A 175 25.96 11.50 16.10
N TYR A 176 25.58 10.59 15.21
CA TYR A 176 24.31 10.64 14.49
C TYR A 176 23.34 9.57 14.98
N SER A 177 23.69 8.84 16.05
CA SER A 177 22.98 7.63 16.46
C SER A 177 21.51 7.90 16.73
N GLU A 178 21.14 9.01 17.39
CA GLU A 178 19.75 9.36 17.67
C GLU A 178 18.91 9.63 16.40
N LEU A 179 19.51 10.29 15.40
CA LEU A 179 18.86 10.60 14.13
C LEU A 179 18.71 9.36 13.25
N LEU A 180 19.71 8.47 13.30
CA LEU A 180 19.70 7.20 12.58
C LEU A 180 18.77 6.18 13.26
N GLU A 181 18.68 6.17 14.60
CA GLU A 181 17.72 5.35 15.37
C GLU A 181 16.27 5.68 15.03
N ARG A 182 15.98 6.90 14.59
CA ARG A 182 14.63 7.33 14.19
C ARG A 182 14.20 6.86 12.80
N THR A 183 15.11 6.29 12.01
CA THR A 183 14.80 5.90 10.63
C THR A 183 14.82 4.36 10.50
N PRO A 184 13.74 3.71 10.02
CA PRO A 184 13.68 2.26 9.84
C PRO A 184 14.49 1.82 8.61
N MET A 185 15.82 1.94 8.70
CA MET A 185 16.76 1.53 7.67
C MET A 185 17.69 0.44 8.17
N ARG A 186 18.02 -0.49 7.28
CA ARG A 186 18.99 -1.56 7.55
C ARG A 186 20.36 -0.97 7.86
N PRO A 187 21.19 -1.60 8.71
CA PRO A 187 22.48 -1.03 9.11
C PRO A 187 23.40 -0.68 7.93
N GLN A 188 23.40 -1.52 6.89
CA GLN A 188 24.18 -1.29 5.67
C GLN A 188 23.70 -0.08 4.85
N ASP A 189 22.39 0.12 4.74
CA ASP A 189 21.80 1.25 4.03
C ASP A 189 21.97 2.53 4.84
N MET A 190 21.88 2.42 6.17
CA MET A 190 22.16 3.49 7.12
C MET A 190 23.58 4.04 6.98
N ALA A 191 24.55 3.18 6.70
CA ALA A 191 25.93 3.61 6.46
C ALA A 191 26.05 4.53 5.22
N VAL A 192 25.22 4.31 4.20
CA VAL A 192 25.16 5.18 3.01
C VAL A 192 24.53 6.53 3.37
N LEU A 193 23.44 6.52 4.15
CA LEU A 193 22.82 7.76 4.63
C LEU A 193 23.80 8.58 5.50
N LYS A 194 24.55 7.94 6.39
CA LYS A 194 25.62 8.59 7.18
C LYS A 194 26.67 9.23 6.27
N ARG A 195 27.13 8.51 5.24
CA ARG A 195 28.08 9.07 4.26
C ARG A 195 27.50 10.27 3.52
N TYR A 196 26.22 10.25 3.18
CA TYR A 196 25.54 11.37 2.55
C TYR A 196 25.46 12.60 3.45
N LEU A 197 25.09 12.42 4.72
CA LEU A 197 25.08 13.49 5.72
C LEU A 197 26.46 14.14 5.85
N LEU A 198 27.50 13.31 5.84
CA LEU A 198 28.90 13.73 5.83
C LEU A 198 29.37 14.31 4.49
N GLY A 199 28.52 14.45 3.46
CA GLY A 199 28.92 14.96 2.14
C GLY A 199 29.85 14.02 1.34
N LYS A 200 29.92 12.75 1.71
CA LYS A 200 30.74 11.66 1.11
C LYS A 200 29.93 10.70 0.21
N ALA A 201 28.65 10.97 0.03
CA ALA A 201 27.76 10.28 -0.91
C ALA A 201 26.80 11.29 -1.54
N THR A 202 26.29 10.95 -2.72
CA THR A 202 25.32 11.71 -3.49
C THR A 202 23.90 11.54 -2.93
N ARG A 203 22.97 12.40 -3.35
CA ARG A 203 21.55 12.28 -2.94
C ARG A 203 20.95 11.00 -3.51
N GLU A 204 21.27 10.69 -4.76
CA GLU A 204 20.80 9.52 -5.49
C GLU A 204 21.24 8.23 -4.79
N GLU A 205 22.46 8.17 -4.26
CA GLU A 205 22.93 7.03 -3.46
C GLU A 205 22.16 6.89 -2.13
N ALA A 206 21.85 8.00 -1.47
CA ALA A 206 21.11 7.99 -0.20
C ALA A 206 19.64 7.61 -0.39
N ASP A 207 18.97 8.19 -1.39
CA ASP A 207 17.60 7.84 -1.76
C ASP A 207 17.53 6.36 -2.15
N LYS A 208 18.48 5.87 -2.97
CA LYS A 208 18.55 4.43 -3.31
C LYS A 208 18.69 3.55 -2.08
N ALA A 209 19.56 3.90 -1.13
CA ALA A 209 19.75 3.12 0.09
C ALA A 209 18.48 3.13 0.97
N PHE A 210 17.81 4.27 1.08
CA PHE A 210 16.54 4.39 1.80
C PHE A 210 15.46 3.48 1.18
N LEU A 211 15.25 3.57 -0.14
CA LEU A 211 14.29 2.72 -0.84
C LEU A 211 14.66 1.23 -0.75
N GLU A 212 15.95 0.90 -0.73
CA GLU A 212 16.43 -0.48 -0.59
C GLU A 212 16.10 -1.07 0.79
N SER A 213 16.06 -0.25 1.85
CA SER A 213 15.52 -0.66 3.16
C SER A 213 14.01 -0.89 3.14
N LEU A 214 13.24 -0.05 2.42
CA LEU A 214 11.79 -0.21 2.31
C LEU A 214 11.37 -1.45 1.53
N ARG A 215 12.18 -1.91 0.58
CA ARG A 215 11.97 -3.15 -0.18
C ARG A 215 11.98 -4.42 0.68
N ASP A 216 12.41 -4.32 1.95
CA ASP A 216 12.31 -5.38 2.94
C ASP A 216 11.37 -4.97 4.09
N PRO A 217 10.06 -5.21 3.96
CA PRO A 217 9.09 -4.86 4.99
C PRO A 217 9.36 -5.52 6.34
N SER A 218 10.05 -6.68 6.37
CA SER A 218 10.32 -7.38 7.63
C SER A 218 11.22 -6.57 8.55
N TYR A 219 12.18 -5.84 7.98
CA TYR A 219 13.05 -4.96 8.74
C TYR A 219 12.26 -3.81 9.36
N MET A 220 11.34 -3.22 8.60
CA MET A 220 10.47 -2.15 9.10
C MET A 220 9.57 -2.63 10.24
N ALA A 221 8.99 -3.83 10.11
CA ALA A 221 8.17 -4.45 11.15
C ALA A 221 8.98 -4.75 12.43
N GLN A 222 10.22 -5.23 12.28
CA GLN A 222 11.14 -5.44 13.42
C GLN A 222 11.54 -4.12 14.08
N TRP A 223 11.81 -3.08 13.28
CA TRP A 223 12.15 -1.77 13.80
C TRP A 223 11.02 -1.20 14.66
N PHE A 224 9.76 -1.41 14.29
CA PHE A 224 8.59 -0.98 15.09
C PHE A 224 8.49 -1.66 16.46
N ILE A 225 9.05 -2.86 16.66
CA ILE A 225 9.11 -3.50 17.98
C ILE A 225 9.89 -2.64 18.97
N HIS A 226 10.95 -1.99 18.50
CA HIS A 226 11.89 -1.26 19.34
C HIS A 226 11.66 0.25 19.36
N HIS A 227 10.78 0.78 18.50
CA HIS A 227 10.59 2.22 18.27
C HIS A 227 9.10 2.60 18.13
N HIS A 228 8.22 1.97 18.93
CA HIS A 228 6.77 2.16 18.86
C HIS A 228 6.33 3.62 19.11
N ASP A 229 7.07 4.36 19.92
CA ASP A 229 6.87 5.78 20.23
C ASP A 229 7.18 6.71 19.04
N LYS A 230 7.94 6.21 18.06
CA LYS A 230 8.41 6.95 16.88
C LYS A 230 7.59 6.63 15.62
N MET A 231 6.42 6.00 15.76
CA MET A 231 5.53 5.59 14.66
C MET A 231 4.95 6.73 13.80
N GLY A 232 4.97 7.98 14.29
CA GLY A 232 4.27 9.11 13.66
C GLY A 232 4.62 9.32 12.18
N ALA A 233 5.87 9.65 11.86
CA ALA A 233 6.22 10.11 10.50
C ALA A 233 6.12 9.02 9.44
N LEU A 234 6.66 7.82 9.71
CA LEU A 234 6.71 6.74 8.71
C LEU A 234 5.41 5.94 8.63
N GLY A 235 4.73 5.75 9.77
CA GLY A 235 3.40 5.14 9.82
C GLY A 235 2.36 6.01 9.13
N ASP A 236 2.40 7.33 9.34
CA ASP A 236 1.58 8.27 8.57
C ASP A 236 1.97 8.26 7.09
N TRP A 237 3.25 8.18 6.74
CA TRP A 237 3.68 8.13 5.34
C TRP A 237 3.13 6.91 4.58
N VAL A 238 3.18 5.71 5.17
CA VAL A 238 2.63 4.48 4.55
C VAL A 238 1.10 4.49 4.50
N ARG A 239 0.44 5.05 5.52
CA ARG A 239 -1.02 4.97 5.68
C ARG A 239 -1.79 6.14 5.08
N ARG A 240 -1.21 7.34 5.05
CA ARG A 240 -1.89 8.58 4.69
C ARG A 240 -2.49 8.53 3.30
N PRO A 241 -1.80 8.07 2.24
CA PRO A 241 -2.41 8.04 0.91
C PRO A 241 -3.61 7.07 0.84
N ALA A 242 -3.55 5.95 1.56
CA ALA A 242 -4.69 5.03 1.68
C ALA A 242 -5.84 5.64 2.51
N ARG A 243 -5.53 6.35 3.60
CA ARG A 243 -6.49 7.03 4.46
C ARG A 243 -7.23 8.17 3.74
N GLU A 244 -6.50 9.04 3.04
CA GLU A 244 -7.09 10.14 2.28
C GLU A 244 -8.04 9.63 1.18
N LEU A 245 -7.70 8.50 0.55
CA LEU A 245 -8.59 7.83 -0.40
C LEU A 245 -9.83 7.24 0.28
N ILE A 246 -9.67 6.55 1.41
CA ILE A 246 -10.78 6.00 2.20
C ILE A 246 -11.71 7.13 2.68
N GLU A 247 -11.18 8.20 3.26
CA GLU A 247 -11.95 9.36 3.74
C GLU A 247 -12.73 10.03 2.60
N SER A 248 -12.12 10.19 1.41
CA SER A 248 -12.82 10.71 0.22
C SER A 248 -13.95 9.79 -0.25
N CYS A 249 -13.75 8.47 -0.17
CA CYS A 249 -14.78 7.47 -0.43
C CYS A 249 -15.89 7.49 0.63
N GLU A 250 -15.56 7.59 1.92
CA GLU A 250 -16.52 7.69 3.03
C GLU A 250 -17.39 8.94 2.95
N GLN A 251 -16.82 10.08 2.54
CA GLN A 251 -17.61 11.29 2.30
C GLN A 251 -18.57 11.10 1.12
N THR A 252 -18.11 10.47 0.04
CA THR A 252 -18.94 10.14 -1.12
C THR A 252 -20.07 9.17 -0.73
N LEU A 253 -19.81 8.23 0.19
CA LEU A 253 -20.83 7.32 0.75
C LEU A 253 -21.82 8.01 1.64
N SER A 254 -21.35 8.90 2.51
CA SER A 254 -22.24 9.65 3.40
C SER A 254 -23.22 10.47 2.56
N ASN A 255 -22.74 11.06 1.47
CA ASN A 255 -23.57 11.76 0.49
C ASN A 255 -24.53 10.80 -0.23
N LEU A 256 -24.04 9.64 -0.71
CA LEU A 256 -24.86 8.67 -1.42
C LEU A 256 -25.93 8.05 -0.51
N ARG A 257 -25.58 7.75 0.74
CA ARG A 257 -26.50 7.28 1.78
C ARG A 257 -27.55 8.34 2.09
N ALA A 258 -27.15 9.60 2.28
CA ALA A 258 -28.09 10.70 2.48
C ALA A 258 -29.02 10.87 1.28
N GLN A 259 -28.52 10.73 0.05
CA GLN A 259 -29.34 10.76 -1.17
C GLN A 259 -30.33 9.59 -1.23
N LEU A 260 -29.90 8.38 -0.84
CA LEU A 260 -30.76 7.18 -0.76
C LEU A 260 -31.80 7.29 0.36
N GLU A 261 -31.43 7.83 1.52
CA GLU A 261 -32.35 8.09 2.64
C GLU A 261 -33.38 9.17 2.28
N ALA A 262 -33.01 10.14 1.44
CA ALA A 262 -33.90 11.17 0.91
C ALA A 262 -34.86 10.69 -0.21
N LEU A 263 -34.70 9.47 -0.73
CA LEU A 263 -35.62 8.93 -1.72
C LEU A 263 -37.02 8.66 -1.13
N PRO A 264 -38.09 8.80 -1.92
CA PRO A 264 -39.44 8.40 -1.52
C PRO A 264 -39.49 6.94 -1.05
N GLU A 265 -40.38 6.62 -0.10
CA GLU A 265 -40.45 5.30 0.54
C GLU A 265 -40.63 4.14 -0.46
N SER A 266 -41.43 4.35 -1.51
CA SER A 266 -41.61 3.40 -2.61
C SER A 266 -40.33 3.13 -3.41
N GLU A 267 -39.45 4.12 -3.55
CA GLU A 267 -38.16 3.97 -4.23
C GLU A 267 -37.12 3.34 -3.31
N ARG A 268 -37.14 3.65 -2.01
CA ARG A 268 -36.29 2.98 -1.01
C ARG A 268 -36.64 1.50 -0.92
N ASP A 269 -37.90 1.13 -0.98
CA ASP A 269 -38.33 -0.26 -0.94
C ASP A 269 -37.96 -1.01 -2.24
N ALA A 270 -37.94 -0.34 -3.40
CA ALA A 270 -37.39 -0.90 -4.64
C ALA A 270 -35.87 -1.14 -4.57
N VAL A 271 -35.11 -0.26 -3.88
CA VAL A 271 -33.68 -0.48 -3.62
C VAL A 271 -33.49 -1.62 -2.61
N LYS A 272 -34.27 -1.64 -1.51
CA LYS A 272 -34.19 -2.65 -0.43
C LYS A 272 -34.64 -4.05 -0.85
N THR A 273 -35.59 -4.14 -1.77
CA THR A 273 -36.02 -5.42 -2.37
C THR A 273 -34.95 -6.04 -3.27
N GLY A 274 -33.80 -5.36 -3.42
CA GLY A 274 -32.64 -5.89 -4.13
C GLY A 274 -32.86 -5.87 -5.63
N VAL A 275 -33.62 -4.90 -6.14
CA VAL A 275 -33.75 -4.76 -7.58
C VAL A 275 -32.36 -4.34 -8.08
N SER A 276 -31.68 -5.33 -8.65
CA SER A 276 -30.83 -5.29 -9.83
C SER A 276 -31.51 -4.52 -10.98
N GLY A 277 -32.01 -3.32 -10.67
CA GLY A 277 -32.89 -2.54 -11.50
C GLY A 277 -32.07 -1.57 -12.30
N GLU A 278 -32.60 -1.19 -13.46
CA GLU A 278 -31.94 -0.26 -14.37
C GLU A 278 -31.47 1.02 -13.66
N ARG A 279 -32.17 1.49 -12.61
CA ARG A 279 -31.77 2.68 -11.85
C ARG A 279 -30.53 2.47 -11.00
N TRP A 280 -30.36 1.32 -10.34
CA TRP A 280 -29.12 0.99 -9.62
C TRP A 280 -27.96 0.81 -10.60
N ALA A 281 -28.20 0.10 -11.71
CA ALA A 281 -27.21 -0.05 -12.77
C ALA A 281 -26.77 1.31 -13.35
N LYS A 282 -27.72 2.22 -13.59
CA LYS A 282 -27.44 3.61 -14.02
C LYS A 282 -26.66 4.39 -12.96
N LEU A 283 -27.04 4.29 -11.69
CA LEU A 283 -26.33 4.94 -10.57
C LEU A 283 -24.90 4.45 -10.45
N LYS A 284 -24.68 3.13 -10.52
CA LYS A 284 -23.35 2.50 -10.51
C LYS A 284 -22.52 2.96 -11.71
N LYS A 285 -23.10 2.94 -12.92
CA LYS A 285 -22.44 3.40 -14.15
C LYS A 285 -22.03 4.87 -14.06
N GLN A 286 -22.93 5.73 -13.59
CA GLN A 286 -22.64 7.15 -13.40
C GLN A 286 -21.60 7.38 -12.31
N GLY A 287 -21.70 6.66 -11.18
CA GLY A 287 -20.74 6.74 -10.09
C GLY A 287 -19.31 6.36 -10.51
N VAL A 288 -19.17 5.32 -11.33
CA VAL A 288 -17.89 4.96 -11.95
C VAL A 288 -17.33 6.11 -12.79
N ILE A 289 -18.17 6.70 -13.65
CA ILE A 289 -17.80 7.86 -14.49
C ILE A 289 -17.37 9.06 -13.63
N ASP A 290 -18.16 9.41 -12.61
CA ASP A 290 -17.91 10.58 -11.76
C ASP A 290 -16.61 10.43 -10.95
N ILE A 291 -16.39 9.26 -10.34
CA ILE A 291 -15.18 8.98 -9.57
C ILE A 291 -13.95 9.01 -10.47
N VAL A 292 -14.00 8.38 -11.65
CA VAL A 292 -12.87 8.38 -12.58
C VAL A 292 -12.57 9.78 -13.12
N ASN A 293 -13.58 10.58 -13.46
CA ASN A 293 -13.37 11.96 -13.89
C ASN A 293 -12.77 12.84 -12.78
N ARG A 294 -13.17 12.62 -11.53
CA ARG A 294 -12.55 13.30 -10.38
C ARG A 294 -11.08 12.90 -10.23
N LEU A 295 -10.75 11.62 -10.42
CA LEU A 295 -9.37 11.14 -10.38
C LEU A 295 -8.54 11.65 -11.57
N LEU A 296 -9.11 11.71 -12.77
CA LEU A 296 -8.46 12.33 -13.94
C LEU A 296 -8.08 13.79 -13.66
N ALA A 297 -9.01 14.58 -13.14
CA ALA A 297 -8.75 15.97 -12.79
C ALA A 297 -7.66 16.13 -11.72
N LEU A 298 -7.59 15.20 -10.77
CA LEU A 298 -6.63 15.24 -9.66
C LEU A 298 -5.23 14.76 -10.08
N LEU A 299 -5.14 13.63 -10.77
CA LEU A 299 -3.88 12.93 -11.03
C LEU A 299 -3.29 13.25 -12.41
N LEU A 300 -4.11 13.65 -13.38
CA LEU A 300 -3.70 14.02 -14.74
C LEU A 300 -4.35 15.34 -15.19
N PRO A 301 -3.96 16.49 -14.60
CA PRO A 301 -4.54 17.78 -14.97
C PRO A 301 -4.42 18.06 -16.47
N GLY A 302 -5.56 18.33 -17.12
CA GLY A 302 -5.65 18.58 -18.56
C GLY A 302 -5.98 17.35 -19.41
N ALA A 303 -6.06 16.15 -18.83
CA ALA A 303 -6.60 14.98 -19.52
C ALA A 303 -8.10 15.17 -19.83
N PRO A 304 -8.59 14.69 -20.99
CA PRO A 304 -10.00 14.72 -21.30
C PRO A 304 -10.79 13.82 -20.34
N GLY A 305 -11.96 14.27 -19.90
CA GLY A 305 -12.89 13.43 -19.14
C GLY A 305 -13.44 12.27 -19.98
N CYS A 306 -13.86 11.20 -19.31
CA CYS A 306 -14.53 10.06 -19.91
C CYS A 306 -16.01 10.03 -19.54
N ASN A 307 -16.90 9.87 -20.52
CA ASN A 307 -18.34 9.74 -20.31
C ASN A 307 -18.87 8.33 -20.61
N ASP A 308 -17.96 7.37 -20.81
CA ASP A 308 -18.30 6.00 -21.18
C ASP A 308 -17.66 5.01 -20.21
N ALA A 309 -18.50 4.35 -19.42
CA ALA A 309 -18.04 3.36 -18.46
C ALA A 309 -17.42 2.11 -19.10
N ASP A 310 -17.74 1.82 -20.37
CA ASP A 310 -17.20 0.65 -21.06
C ASP A 310 -15.72 0.91 -21.42
N ASN A 311 -15.38 2.16 -21.78
CA ASN A 311 -13.99 2.60 -21.90
C ASN A 311 -13.28 2.55 -20.54
N ILE A 312 -13.93 2.96 -19.45
CA ILE A 312 -13.33 2.88 -18.11
C ILE A 312 -13.04 1.42 -17.74
N GLU A 313 -13.98 0.50 -17.98
CA GLU A 313 -13.78 -0.92 -17.75
C GLU A 313 -12.58 -1.48 -18.55
N GLN A 314 -12.45 -1.06 -19.81
CA GLN A 314 -11.38 -1.52 -20.69
C GLN A 314 -9.99 -0.98 -20.31
N TYR A 315 -9.89 0.32 -20.02
CA TYR A 315 -8.60 1.00 -19.84
C TYR A 315 -8.18 1.15 -18.37
N CYS A 316 -9.16 1.13 -17.45
CA CYS A 316 -8.94 1.22 -16.01
C CYS A 316 -9.56 0.03 -15.25
N PRO A 317 -9.14 -1.21 -15.55
CA PRO A 317 -9.81 -2.40 -15.02
C PRO A 317 -9.73 -2.51 -13.49
N GLY A 318 -8.62 -2.08 -12.87
CA GLY A 318 -8.43 -2.08 -11.42
C GLY A 318 -9.37 -1.08 -10.75
N LEU A 319 -9.38 0.18 -11.21
CA LEU A 319 -10.33 1.19 -10.75
C LEU A 319 -11.78 0.74 -10.95
N PHE A 320 -12.09 0.15 -12.09
CA PHE A 320 -13.42 -0.37 -12.38
C PHE A 320 -13.83 -1.43 -11.35
N ILE A 321 -12.98 -2.44 -11.08
CA ILE A 321 -13.28 -3.46 -10.07
C ILE A 321 -13.44 -2.84 -8.69
N CYS A 322 -12.50 -2.00 -8.25
CA CYS A 322 -12.52 -1.34 -6.94
C CYS A 322 -13.84 -0.59 -6.73
N ILE A 323 -14.21 0.29 -7.66
CA ILE A 323 -15.45 1.08 -7.57
C ILE A 323 -16.68 0.16 -7.64
N ASN A 324 -16.71 -0.83 -8.53
CA ASN A 324 -17.87 -1.72 -8.64
C ASN A 324 -18.05 -2.62 -7.40
N ALA A 325 -16.95 -3.15 -6.84
CA ALA A 325 -16.95 -3.95 -5.62
C ALA A 325 -17.50 -3.16 -4.43
N PHE A 326 -17.12 -1.89 -4.36
CA PHE A 326 -17.65 -0.97 -3.38
C PHE A 326 -19.17 -0.76 -3.50
N TYR A 327 -19.67 -0.45 -4.70
CA TYR A 327 -21.11 -0.32 -4.92
C TYR A 327 -21.84 -1.63 -4.59
N ASP A 328 -21.31 -2.78 -5.00
CA ASP A 328 -21.94 -4.08 -4.75
C ASP A 328 -21.92 -4.45 -3.26
N SER A 329 -20.87 -4.06 -2.51
CA SER A 329 -20.82 -4.17 -1.05
C SER A 329 -21.86 -3.27 -0.39
N LEU A 330 -21.96 -2.01 -0.82
CA LEU A 330 -22.95 -1.05 -0.34
C LEU A 330 -24.39 -1.51 -0.62
N GLN A 331 -24.66 -2.09 -1.79
CA GLN A 331 -25.99 -2.60 -2.13
C GLN A 331 -26.43 -3.67 -1.13
N LYS A 332 -25.52 -4.53 -0.67
CA LYS A 332 -25.80 -5.55 0.35
C LYS A 332 -26.16 -4.95 1.71
N SER A 333 -25.72 -3.73 2.01
CA SER A 333 -26.15 -3.00 3.22
C SER A 333 -27.61 -2.54 3.18
N PHE A 334 -28.19 -2.42 1.99
CA PHE A 334 -29.58 -2.02 1.81
C PHE A 334 -30.53 -3.20 1.56
N GLY A 335 -30.02 -4.39 1.28
CA GLY A 335 -30.83 -5.56 0.93
C GLY A 335 -31.67 -6.15 2.08
N LYS A 336 -32.39 -7.23 1.79
CA LYS A 336 -33.28 -7.94 2.75
C LYS A 336 -32.59 -8.40 4.04
N GLN A 337 -31.28 -8.63 4.01
CA GLN A 337 -30.44 -8.91 5.18
C GLN A 337 -29.34 -7.85 5.25
N PRO A 338 -29.67 -6.66 5.80
CA PRO A 338 -28.75 -5.53 5.77
C PRO A 338 -27.53 -5.84 6.62
N ARG A 339 -26.35 -5.84 5.99
CA ARG A 339 -25.06 -5.86 6.68
C ARG A 339 -24.49 -4.45 6.66
N ALA A 340 -24.27 -3.83 7.81
CA ALA A 340 -23.53 -2.57 7.86
C ALA A 340 -22.11 -2.77 7.29
N MET A 341 -21.68 -1.87 6.39
CA MET A 341 -20.29 -1.83 5.94
C MET A 341 -19.38 -1.59 7.14
N LYS A 342 -18.28 -2.33 7.19
CA LYS A 342 -17.21 -2.16 8.18
C LYS A 342 -16.05 -1.44 7.54
N ALA A 343 -15.21 -0.79 8.34
CA ALA A 343 -13.95 -0.20 7.86
C ALA A 343 -13.08 -1.20 7.09
N SER A 344 -13.07 -2.48 7.50
CA SER A 344 -12.36 -3.55 6.80
C SER A 344 -12.86 -3.78 5.37
N ASP A 345 -14.16 -3.59 5.10
CA ASP A 345 -14.72 -3.78 3.75
C ASP A 345 -14.15 -2.74 2.76
N PHE A 346 -13.75 -1.55 3.24
CA PHE A 346 -13.09 -0.54 2.41
C PHE A 346 -11.66 -0.96 2.05
N VAL A 347 -10.94 -1.52 3.02
CA VAL A 347 -9.59 -2.02 2.80
C VAL A 347 -9.62 -3.16 1.78
N ASP A 348 -10.56 -4.11 1.91
CA ASP A 348 -10.75 -5.19 0.94
C ASP A 348 -11.03 -4.67 -0.48
N VAL A 349 -11.81 -3.58 -0.60
CA VAL A 349 -12.07 -2.88 -1.86
C VAL A 349 -10.79 -2.28 -2.46
N ILE A 350 -9.89 -1.72 -1.65
CA ILE A 350 -8.59 -1.21 -2.13
C ILE A 350 -7.72 -2.36 -2.66
N HIS A 351 -7.69 -3.51 -1.99
CA HIS A 351 -6.95 -4.67 -2.49
C HIS A 351 -7.51 -5.14 -3.85
N ALA A 352 -8.81 -4.95 -4.09
CA ALA A 352 -9.47 -5.35 -5.33
C ALA A 352 -8.95 -4.64 -6.59
N LEU A 353 -8.23 -3.50 -6.46
CA LEU A 353 -7.51 -2.85 -7.57
C LEU A 353 -6.59 -3.82 -8.32
N TYR A 354 -6.03 -4.80 -7.61
CA TYR A 354 -5.03 -5.73 -8.15
C TYR A 354 -5.64 -6.96 -8.79
N ILE A 355 -6.95 -7.20 -8.67
CA ILE A 355 -7.61 -8.39 -9.21
C ILE A 355 -7.31 -8.60 -10.70
N PRO A 356 -7.41 -7.61 -11.60
CA PRO A 356 -7.19 -7.83 -13.04
C PRO A 356 -5.77 -8.28 -13.40
N TYR A 357 -4.85 -8.18 -12.44
CA TYR A 357 -3.42 -8.37 -12.63
C TYR A 357 -2.88 -9.65 -12.00
N VAL A 358 -3.75 -10.47 -11.39
CA VAL A 358 -3.36 -11.71 -10.71
C VAL A 358 -4.21 -12.88 -11.18
N SER A 359 -3.66 -14.10 -11.06
CA SER A 359 -4.35 -15.33 -11.44
C SER A 359 -5.32 -15.78 -10.35
N TYR A 360 -4.89 -15.68 -9.08
CA TYR A 360 -5.69 -16.01 -7.91
C TYR A 360 -5.68 -14.85 -6.92
N PHE A 361 -6.87 -14.51 -6.42
CA PHE A 361 -7.04 -13.48 -5.41
C PHE A 361 -7.77 -14.07 -4.21
N ARG A 362 -7.15 -14.04 -3.03
CA ARG A 362 -7.81 -14.46 -1.78
C ARG A 362 -8.64 -13.29 -1.26
N ALA A 363 -9.89 -13.56 -0.93
CA ALA A 363 -10.72 -12.68 -0.12
C ALA A 363 -11.45 -13.51 0.94
N ASP A 364 -12.01 -12.88 1.97
CA ASP A 364 -12.91 -13.58 2.88
C ASP A 364 -14.17 -14.12 2.15
N LYS A 365 -14.98 -14.94 2.83
CA LYS A 365 -16.18 -15.54 2.22
C LYS A 365 -17.18 -14.49 1.72
N HIS A 366 -17.31 -13.37 2.42
CA HIS A 366 -18.25 -12.32 2.05
C HIS A 366 -17.75 -11.57 0.80
N MET A 367 -16.52 -11.09 0.83
CA MET A 367 -15.90 -10.33 -0.25
C MET A 367 -15.65 -11.19 -1.48
N CYS A 368 -15.36 -12.48 -1.34
CA CYS A 368 -15.35 -13.43 -2.46
C CYS A 368 -16.69 -13.42 -3.21
N GLY A 369 -17.82 -13.39 -2.48
CA GLY A 369 -19.16 -13.28 -3.08
C GLY A 369 -19.51 -11.88 -3.63
N VAL A 370 -18.70 -10.84 -3.36
CA VAL A 370 -18.80 -9.52 -4.01
C VAL A 370 -17.92 -9.48 -5.26
N LEU A 371 -16.69 -9.97 -5.14
CA LEU A 371 -15.62 -9.79 -6.12
C LEU A 371 -15.66 -10.80 -7.26
N GLN A 372 -16.01 -12.08 -6.98
CA GLN A 372 -15.95 -13.15 -7.98
C GLN A 372 -16.75 -12.86 -9.27
N PRO A 373 -17.99 -12.31 -9.22
CA PRO A 373 -18.73 -11.98 -10.44
C PRO A 373 -18.04 -10.91 -11.31
N ILE A 374 -17.38 -9.94 -10.66
CA ILE A 374 -16.69 -8.84 -11.33
C ILE A 374 -15.34 -9.32 -11.89
N ALA A 375 -14.62 -10.15 -11.13
CA ALA A 375 -13.31 -10.69 -11.46
C ALA A 375 -13.33 -11.66 -12.64
N GLN A 376 -14.44 -12.39 -12.85
CA GLN A 376 -14.54 -13.43 -13.89
C GLN A 376 -14.21 -12.92 -15.29
N ARG A 377 -14.53 -11.66 -15.60
CA ARG A 377 -14.23 -11.04 -16.90
C ARG A 377 -12.73 -10.90 -17.18
N TYR A 378 -11.92 -10.83 -16.13
CA TYR A 378 -10.47 -10.66 -16.21
C TYR A 378 -9.71 -11.99 -16.09
N GLY A 379 -10.43 -13.12 -15.99
CA GLY A 379 -9.82 -14.44 -15.86
C GLY A 379 -9.24 -14.75 -14.47
N THR A 380 -9.41 -13.85 -13.50
CA THR A 380 -8.95 -14.03 -12.13
C THR A 380 -9.91 -14.91 -11.33
N GLN A 381 -9.37 -15.90 -10.63
CA GLN A 381 -10.14 -16.74 -9.72
C GLN A 381 -10.09 -16.17 -8.30
N VAL A 382 -11.24 -15.78 -7.76
CA VAL A 382 -11.35 -15.27 -6.38
C VAL A 382 -11.71 -16.42 -5.45
N VAL A 383 -10.86 -16.69 -4.47
CA VAL A 383 -11.02 -17.85 -3.57
C VAL A 383 -11.24 -17.40 -2.13
N ALA A 384 -12.17 -18.07 -1.45
CA ALA A 384 -12.65 -17.68 -0.12
C ALA A 384 -11.78 -18.18 1.06
N SER A 385 -10.77 -19.02 0.80
CA SER A 385 -9.92 -19.60 1.85
C SER A 385 -8.63 -20.22 1.28
N PRO A 386 -7.58 -20.41 2.11
CA PRO A 386 -6.38 -21.15 1.75
C PRO A 386 -6.67 -22.56 1.21
N ALA A 387 -7.63 -23.27 1.80
CA ALA A 387 -8.06 -24.60 1.33
C ALA A 387 -8.57 -24.58 -0.11
N LYS A 388 -9.37 -23.56 -0.47
CA LYS A 388 -9.88 -23.41 -1.84
C LYS A 388 -8.76 -23.00 -2.79
N LEU A 389 -7.81 -22.20 -2.35
CA LEU A 389 -6.64 -21.83 -3.12
C LEU A 389 -5.79 -23.06 -3.46
N THR A 390 -5.40 -23.85 -2.47
CA THR A 390 -4.58 -25.06 -2.68
C THR A 390 -5.30 -26.07 -3.57
N ALA A 391 -6.62 -26.25 -3.39
CA ALA A 391 -7.42 -27.10 -4.26
C ALA A 391 -7.47 -26.59 -5.71
N ALA A 392 -7.62 -25.27 -5.90
CA ALA A 392 -7.66 -24.67 -7.24
C ALA A 392 -6.30 -24.72 -7.97
N LEU A 393 -5.21 -24.82 -7.22
CA LEU A 393 -3.85 -25.05 -7.73
C LEU A 393 -3.55 -26.53 -7.98
N GLY A 394 -4.49 -27.44 -7.72
CA GLY A 394 -4.32 -28.88 -7.90
C GLY A 394 -3.45 -29.56 -6.84
N VAL A 395 -3.24 -28.92 -5.69
CA VAL A 395 -2.46 -29.48 -4.58
C VAL A 395 -3.39 -30.31 -3.69
N ALA A 396 -3.20 -31.64 -3.72
CA ALA A 396 -3.82 -32.55 -2.77
C ALA A 396 -3.10 -32.39 -1.41
N LEU A 397 -3.85 -32.03 -0.37
CA LEU A 397 -3.37 -31.87 1.01
C LEU A 397 -3.48 -33.17 1.80
#